data_AF-A0A0X8D596-F1
#
_entry.id   AF-A0A0X8D596-F1
#
_cell.length_a   1.000
_cell.length_b   1.000
_cell.length_c   1.000
_cell.angle_alpha   90.00
_cell.angle_beta   90.00
_cell.angle_gamma   90.00
#
_symmetry.space_group_name_H-M   'P 1'
#
loop_
_entity.id
_entity.type
_entity.pdbx_description
1 polymer ?
#
loop_
_entity_poly.entity_id
_entity_poly.type
_entity_poly.pdbx_seq_one_letter_code
_entity_poly.pdbx_strand_id
1 'polypeptide(L)'
;MLVTLYGTQTSETMDIHLDHPHTVGAILEILLTIHPWFFQALPPGRDKSTLAEALLIRDADNTALTVDDIVTNDTKLEIQFHNTI
;
A
#
# COMPACT_ATOMS: atom_id res chain seq x y z
N MET A 1 10.53 -7.69 -1.04
CA MET A 1 9.35 -7.14 -1.76
C MET A 1 9.55 -5.64 -1.84
N LEU A 2 9.55 -5.07 -3.04
CA LEU A 2 9.73 -3.62 -3.19
C LEU A 2 8.37 -2.92 -3.11
N VAL A 3 8.22 -1.93 -2.23
CA VAL A 3 6.99 -1.15 -2.08
C VAL A 3 7.32 0.31 -2.33
N THR A 4 6.60 0.95 -3.26
CA THR A 4 6.66 2.39 -3.50
C THR A 4 5.36 3.04 -3.03
N LEU A 5 5.47 3.89 -2.02
CA LEU A 5 4.40 4.75 -1.51
C LEU A 5 4.48 6.12 -2.19
N TYR A 6 3.46 6.50 -2.94
CA TYR A 6 3.34 7.83 -3.55
C TYR A 6 2.52 8.74 -2.65
N GLY A 7 3.20 9.62 -1.91
CA GLY A 7 2.57 10.74 -1.22
C GLY A 7 2.29 11.91 -2.16
N THR A 8 1.57 12.91 -1.66
CA THR A 8 1.23 14.13 -2.42
C THR A 8 2.44 15.01 -2.75
N GLN A 9 3.49 14.95 -1.92
CA GLN A 9 4.70 15.78 -2.06
C GLN A 9 5.98 14.96 -2.26
N THR A 10 5.98 13.70 -1.82
CA THR A 10 7.17 12.83 -1.84
C THR A 10 6.75 11.39 -2.12
N SER A 11 7.57 10.67 -2.87
CA SER A 11 7.49 9.21 -2.97
C SER A 11 8.57 8.57 -2.12
N GLU A 12 8.24 7.43 -1.52
CA GLU A 12 9.17 6.61 -0.75
C GLU A 12 9.16 5.19 -1.30
N THR A 13 10.35 4.61 -1.53
CA THR A 13 10.48 3.21 -1.95
C THR A 13 11.25 2.46 -0.87
N MET A 14 10.72 1.31 -0.48
CA MET A 14 11.25 0.47 0.58
C MET A 14 11.26 -1.00 0.19
N ASP A 15 12.20 -1.75 0.76
CA ASP A 15 12.23 -3.22 0.67
C ASP A 15 11.68 -3.83 1.96
N ILE A 16 10.64 -4.64 1.82
CA ILE A 16 10.01 -5.41 2.90
C ILE A 16 10.29 -6.89 2.66
N HIS A 17 10.95 -7.54 3.61
CA HIS A 17 11.14 -8.99 3.59
C HIS A 17 10.03 -9.67 4.40
N LEU A 18 9.36 -10.64 3.77
CA LEU A 18 8.28 -11.41 4.35
C LEU A 18 8.74 -12.85 4.61
N ASP A 19 8.43 -13.39 5.79
CA ASP A 19 8.73 -14.78 6.12
C ASP A 19 7.84 -15.77 5.36
N HIS A 20 6.65 -15.34 4.95
CA HIS A 20 5.70 -16.09 4.11
C HIS A 20 4.85 -15.12 3.25
N PRO A 21 4.07 -15.60 2.27
CA PRO A 21 3.16 -14.73 1.51
C PRO A 21 2.12 -14.07 2.42
N HIS A 22 1.82 -12.79 2.19
CA HIS A 22 0.85 -12.01 2.97
C HIS A 22 -0.19 -11.38 2.06
N THR A 23 -1.31 -10.94 2.62
CA THR A 23 -2.26 -10.12 1.88
C THR A 23 -1.75 -8.69 1.74
N VAL A 24 -2.15 -7.99 0.68
CA VAL A 24 -1.91 -6.55 0.51
C VAL A 24 -2.38 -5.77 1.74
N GLY A 25 -3.52 -6.13 2.34
CA GLY A 25 -4.02 -5.50 3.57
C GLY A 25 -3.06 -5.61 4.75
N ALA A 26 -2.42 -6.77 4.95
CA ALA A 26 -1.40 -6.92 5.98
C ALA A 26 -0.15 -6.06 5.70
N ILE A 27 0.22 -5.90 4.42
CA ILE A 27 1.29 -4.97 4.04
C ILE A 27 0.90 -3.54 4.38
N LEU A 28 -0.33 -3.11 4.07
CA LEU A 28 -0.82 -1.77 4.44
C LEU A 28 -0.76 -1.53 5.95
N GLU A 29 -1.11 -2.51 6.78
CA GLU A 29 -1.01 -2.39 8.25
C GLU A 29 0.43 -2.16 8.73
N ILE A 30 1.40 -2.85 8.12
CA ILE A 30 2.83 -2.61 8.38
C ILE A 30 3.19 -1.18 8.00
N LEU A 31 2.82 -0.74 6.79
CA LEU A 31 3.11 0.61 6.29
C LEU A 31 2.50 1.70 7.17
N LEU A 32 1.27 1.50 7.64
CA LEU A 32 0.57 2.43 8.54
C LEU A 32 1.24 2.54 9.90
N THR A 33 1.93 1.48 10.33
CA THR A 33 2.65 1.46 11.61
C THR A 33 3.97 2.24 11.51
N ILE A 34 4.66 2.17 10.38
CA ILE A 34 6.01 2.71 10.21
C ILE A 34 6.08 4.06 9.48
N HIS A 35 5.03 4.45 8.74
CA HIS A 35 4.94 5.74 8.06
C HIS A 35 3.83 6.62 8.65
N PRO A 36 4.13 7.46 9.67
CA PRO A 36 3.14 8.36 10.29
C PRO A 36 2.44 9.28 9.28
N TRP A 37 3.16 9.72 8.24
CA TRP A 37 2.60 10.59 7.20
C TRP A 37 1.54 9.85 6.36
N PHE A 38 1.76 8.57 6.07
CA PHE A 38 0.82 7.74 5.32
C PHE A 38 -0.47 7.53 6.13
N PHE A 39 -0.32 7.27 7.43
CA PHE A 39 -1.43 7.16 8.37
C PHE A 39 -2.25 8.45 8.51
N GLN A 40 -1.59 9.61 8.49
CA GLN A 40 -2.23 10.92 8.59
C GLN A 40 -2.97 11.33 7.30
N ALA A 41 -2.52 10.84 6.15
CA ALA A 41 -3.11 11.17 4.86
C ALA A 41 -4.39 10.37 4.55
N LEU A 42 -4.66 9.28 5.27
CA LEU A 42 -5.88 8.49 5.10
C LEU A 42 -7.10 9.10 5.79
N PRO A 43 -8.31 8.93 5.21
CA PRO A 43 -9.55 9.38 5.82
C PRO A 43 -9.85 8.68 7.16
N PRO A 44 -10.72 9.27 8.01
CA PRO A 44 -11.17 8.64 9.24
C PRO A 44 -12.02 7.41 8.93
N GLY A 45 -11.65 6.27 9.51
CA GLY A 45 -12.15 4.95 9.10
C GLY A 45 -11.06 4.22 8.32
N ARG A 46 -10.58 3.09 8.83
CA ARG A 46 -9.49 2.32 8.22
C ARG A 46 -9.90 0.87 7.99
N ASP A 47 -11.20 0.65 7.81
CA ASP A 47 -11.70 -0.62 7.33
C ASP A 47 -11.30 -0.84 5.87
N LYS A 48 -11.43 -2.09 5.42
CA LYS A 48 -11.05 -2.50 4.06
C LYS A 48 -11.72 -1.67 2.97
N SER A 49 -13.01 -1.33 3.15
CA SER A 49 -13.76 -0.55 2.16
C SER A 49 -13.20 0.86 2.07
N THR A 50 -12.95 1.49 3.21
CA THR A 50 -12.36 2.84 3.25
C THR A 50 -10.96 2.88 2.64
N LEU A 51 -10.13 1.84 2.88
CA LEU A 51 -8.81 1.74 2.25
C LEU A 51 -8.90 1.56 0.73
N ALA A 52 -9.82 0.73 0.24
CA ALA A 52 -10.05 0.54 -1.19
C ALA A 52 -10.59 1.81 -1.88
N GLU A 53 -11.35 2.64 -1.17
CA GLU A 53 -11.83 3.93 -1.67
C GLU A 53 -10.74 5.01 -1.64
N ALA A 54 -9.79 4.93 -0.72
CA ALA A 54 -8.74 5.92 -0.56
C ALA A 54 -7.48 5.64 -1.39
N LEU A 55 -7.19 4.37 -1.66
CA LEU A 55 -5.93 3.91 -2.22
C LEU A 55 -6.11 3.17 -3.54
N LEU A 56 -5.22 3.47 -4.47
CA LEU A 56 -4.96 2.69 -5.67
C LEU A 56 -3.69 1.87 -5.44
N ILE A 57 -3.81 0.54 -5.53
CA ILE A 57 -2.70 -0.39 -5.31
C ILE A 57 -2.48 -1.18 -6.59
N ARG A 58 -1.24 -1.21 -7.07
CA ARG A 58 -0.86 -1.88 -8.30
C ARG A 58 0.41 -2.69 -8.16
N ASP A 59 0.57 -3.68 -9.04
CA ASP A 59 1.84 -4.37 -9.22
C ASP A 59 2.71 -3.73 -10.32
N ALA A 60 3.88 -4.33 -10.59
CA ALA A 60 4.81 -3.90 -11.63
C ALA A 60 4.21 -3.94 -13.06
N ASP A 61 3.21 -4.79 -13.28
CA ASP A 61 2.52 -4.94 -14.55
C ASP A 61 1.30 -3.99 -14.65
N ASN A 62 1.16 -3.08 -13.67
CA ASN A 62 0.08 -2.10 -13.55
C ASN A 62 -1.30 -2.77 -13.34
N THR A 63 -1.32 -4.01 -12.85
CA THR A 63 -2.53 -4.74 -12.45
C THR A 63 -3.03 -4.16 -11.14
N ALA A 64 -4.32 -3.83 -11.07
CA ALA A 64 -4.94 -3.36 -9.83
C ALA A 64 -5.08 -4.53 -8.84
N LEU A 65 -4.61 -4.30 -7.60
CA LEU A 65 -4.69 -5.25 -6.50
C LEU A 65 -5.66 -4.74 -5.44
N THR A 66 -6.33 -5.67 -4.78
CA THR A 66 -7.22 -5.47 -3.65
C THR A 66 -6.51 -5.85 -2.34
N VAL A 67 -7.07 -5.43 -1.20
CA VAL A 67 -6.51 -5.73 0.13
C VAL A 67 -6.47 -7.22 0.47
N ASP A 68 -7.22 -8.06 -0.25
CA ASP A 68 -7.27 -9.51 -0.05
C ASP A 68 -6.32 -10.28 -0.97
N ASP A 69 -5.72 -9.63 -1.97
CA ASP A 69 -4.75 -10.26 -2.86
C ASP A 69 -3.46 -10.64 -2.12
N ILE A 70 -2.90 -11.79 -2.49
CA ILE A 70 -1.69 -12.33 -1.87
C ILE A 70 -0.45 -11.84 -2.63
N VAL A 71 0.53 -11.35 -1.88
CA VAL A 71 1.82 -10.86 -2.38
C VAL A 71 2.96 -11.64 -1.76
N THR A 72 4.08 -11.68 -2.47
CA THR A 72 5.29 -12.42 -2.10
C THR A 72 6.50 -11.49 -2.09
N ASN A 73 7.66 -12.02 -1.70
CA ASN A 73 8.91 -11.25 -1.71
C ASN A 73 9.29 -10.70 -3.09
N ASP A 74 8.81 -11.32 -4.17
CA ASP A 74 9.11 -10.92 -5.54
C ASP A 74 8.13 -9.88 -6.10
N THR A 75 7.03 -9.60 -5.40
CA THR A 75 6.07 -8.58 -5.81
C THR A 75 6.71 -7.18 -5.72
N LYS A 76 6.40 -6.33 -6.69
CA LYS A 76 6.63 -4.88 -6.57
C LYS A 76 5.28 -4.21 -6.42
N LEU A 77 5.06 -3.52 -5.30
CA LEU A 77 3.82 -2.84 -5.00
C LEU A 77 3.96 -1.34 -5.18
N GLU A 78 3.00 -0.75 -5.86
CA GLU A 78 2.83 0.69 -5.99
C GLU A 78 1.53 1.08 -5.30
N ILE A 79 1.61 2.02 -4.34
CA ILE A 79 0.46 2.46 -3.55
C ILE A 79 0.33 3.97 -3.72
N GLN A 80 -0.82 4.41 -4.22
CA GLN A 80 -1.14 5.79 -4.51
C GLN A 80 -2.45 6.17 -3.83
N PHE A 81 -2.63 7.44 -3.47
CA PHE A 81 -3.93 7.95 -3.03
C PHE A 81 -4.80 8.29 -4.25
N HIS A 82 -6.11 8.04 -4.20
CA HIS A 82 -7.01 8.42 -5.30
C HIS A 82 -7.11 9.94 -5.51
N ASN A 83 -6.90 10.75 -4.47
CA ASN A 83 -7.04 12.22 -4.50
C ASN A 83 -5.71 12.98 -4.64
N THR A 84 -4.78 12.49 -5.45
CA THR A 84 -3.64 13.29 -5.93
C THR A 84 -4.03 14.09 -7.18
N ILE A 85 -4.98 15.04 -7.04
CA ILE A 85 -5.28 16.08 -8.03
C ILE A 85 -5.43 17.42 -7.31
#